data_AF-A0A1V9ZS56-F1
#
_entry.id   AF-A0A1V9ZS56-F1
#
_cell.length_a   1.000
_cell.length_b   1.000
_cell.length_c   1.000
_cell.angle_alpha   90.00
_cell.angle_beta   90.00
_cell.angle_gamma   90.00
#
_symmetry.space_group_name_H-M   'P 1'
#
loop_
_entity.id
_entity.type
_entity.pdbx_description
1 polymer ?
#
loop_
_entity_poly.entity_id
_entity_poly.type
_entity_poly.pdbx_seq_one_letter_code
_entity_poly.pdbx_strand_id
1 'polypeptide(L)'
;MASKEAKDAKEGKEANLAAIDTFNRQVEASKAELLAKRIDELQSENENLRFLHAKGEKEIHEFVAYFQRELGTREKVCHRPARVLFMLIAAKLTEELNDTKQRHADDVEAWHSKYDTETKQLKESGRAVESSLSSKLKVAQEDLSKLEVFRDMREALEKKLNAVTELLETERAAHRDAVAMMERKFLEEKARAQKDTEKRIEKIKQQSREDARNILDADTRKIVTDNKRMGDELRFQLQMTDELQRDKDKLVEQTKALQRELQMHADKEIEYAKYGQRQTREIKQLQAKVKTLEKSLSQVVSTFEKEKHALTTKTEKELDDVSLDADGLRKLLKLKNKELRTMKRLAQTILDQRTDVEQFFLDSLEVVKEQLVDERRKSLEADRRQDAKLTPAERGLKFPRLKHAAASSNNATFGCKDKVDLRALTWEERERVLRLLFAKINSMQGFFEGAAGVADADLPTPFLTEPPGPTMPRFVPAFPSRPPTNAAT
;
A
#
# COMPACT_ATOMS: atom_id res chain seq x y z
N MET A 1 32.41 -5.04 -86.81
CA MET A 1 31.67 -5.35 -88.06
C MET A 1 30.65 -6.42 -87.71
N ALA A 2 29.40 -6.44 -88.17
CA ALA A 2 28.61 -5.50 -89.00
C ALA A 2 27.10 -5.81 -88.80
N SER A 3 26.12 -5.24 -89.53
CA SER A 3 25.74 -3.82 -89.66
C SER A 3 24.50 -3.66 -90.58
N LYS A 4 23.32 -3.32 -90.01
CA LYS A 4 22.22 -2.51 -90.60
C LYS A 4 21.38 -3.10 -91.78
N GLU A 5 20.22 -2.45 -92.04
CA GLU A 5 19.23 -2.60 -93.14
C GLU A 5 18.18 -3.75 -93.00
N ALA A 6 16.95 -3.69 -93.56
CA ALA A 6 16.07 -2.59 -94.07
C ALA A 6 14.65 -3.15 -94.43
N LYS A 7 13.57 -2.38 -94.72
CA LYS A 7 13.01 -1.17 -94.06
C LYS A 7 11.58 -0.79 -94.57
N ASP A 8 11.21 -1.08 -95.82
CA ASP A 8 10.11 -0.39 -96.55
C ASP A 8 8.86 -1.24 -96.85
N ALA A 9 7.63 -0.70 -96.66
CA ALA A 9 6.37 -1.41 -96.98
C ALA A 9 5.00 -0.65 -97.05
N LYS A 10 4.84 0.62 -96.60
CA LYS A 10 3.53 1.06 -96.03
C LYS A 10 2.55 1.93 -96.86
N GLU A 11 2.96 2.63 -97.93
CA GLU A 11 2.20 3.81 -98.46
C GLU A 11 1.20 3.55 -99.62
N GLY A 12 0.50 2.40 -99.66
CA GLY A 12 -0.05 1.89 -100.92
C GLY A 12 -1.52 2.10 -101.33
N LYS A 13 -2.48 2.44 -100.45
CA LYS A 13 -3.92 2.08 -100.74
C LYS A 13 -5.09 3.00 -100.35
N GLU A 14 -4.90 4.19 -99.78
CA GLU A 14 -6.05 4.99 -99.27
C GLU A 14 -6.97 5.61 -100.35
N ALA A 15 -6.53 5.71 -101.61
CA ALA A 15 -7.18 6.56 -102.62
C ALA A 15 -8.56 6.11 -103.14
N ASN A 16 -8.96 4.84 -102.98
CA ASN A 16 -9.99 4.24 -103.83
C ASN A 16 -11.42 4.13 -103.24
N LEU A 17 -11.67 4.65 -102.03
CA LEU A 17 -12.95 4.43 -101.32
C LEU A 17 -13.98 5.56 -101.48
N ALA A 18 -13.52 6.81 -101.64
CA ALA A 18 -14.36 8.01 -101.49
C ALA A 18 -15.43 8.23 -102.59
N ALA A 19 -15.35 7.52 -103.73
CA ALA A 19 -16.20 7.77 -104.89
C ALA A 19 -17.63 7.18 -104.79
N ILE A 20 -17.86 6.23 -103.87
CA ILE A 20 -19.13 5.47 -103.79
C ILE A 20 -20.19 6.19 -102.92
N ASP A 21 -19.76 6.98 -101.93
CA ASP A 21 -20.64 7.64 -100.95
C ASP A 21 -21.53 8.76 -101.52
N THR A 22 -21.25 9.26 -102.73
CA THR A 22 -21.96 10.41 -103.31
C THR A 22 -23.26 10.00 -104.01
N PHE A 23 -23.27 8.90 -104.76
CA PHE A 23 -24.41 8.48 -105.59
C PHE A 23 -25.64 8.05 -104.76
N ASN A 24 -25.41 7.27 -103.70
CA ASN A 24 -26.50 6.73 -102.86
C ASN A 24 -27.34 7.81 -102.17
N ARG A 25 -26.83 9.04 -101.99
CA ARG A 25 -27.55 10.14 -101.34
C ARG A 25 -28.73 10.67 -102.15
N GLN A 26 -28.78 10.45 -103.47
CA GLN A 26 -29.73 11.15 -104.34
C GLN A 26 -31.06 10.39 -104.54
N VAL A 27 -31.05 9.06 -104.49
CA VAL A 27 -32.26 8.22 -104.66
C VAL A 27 -33.16 8.24 -103.42
N GLU A 28 -32.58 8.39 -102.23
CA GLU A 28 -33.30 8.49 -100.96
C GLU A 28 -34.28 9.69 -100.93
N ALA A 29 -33.98 10.76 -101.67
CA ALA A 29 -34.73 12.01 -101.62
C ALA A 29 -36.18 11.90 -102.15
N SER A 30 -36.43 11.15 -103.23
CA SER A 30 -37.75 11.17 -103.89
C SER A 30 -38.82 10.32 -103.18
N LYS A 31 -38.42 9.28 -102.44
CA LYS A 31 -39.36 8.46 -101.66
C LYS A 31 -39.96 9.20 -100.45
N ALA A 32 -39.31 10.28 -100.00
CA ALA A 32 -39.80 11.09 -98.88
C ALA A 32 -41.14 11.79 -99.18
N GLU A 33 -41.36 12.23 -100.43
CA GLU A 33 -42.51 13.07 -100.78
C GLU A 33 -43.84 12.30 -100.81
N LEU A 34 -43.86 11.07 -101.33
CA LEU A 34 -45.10 10.28 -101.43
C LEU A 34 -45.63 9.82 -100.07
N LEU A 35 -44.76 9.71 -99.07
CA LEU A 35 -45.14 9.43 -97.68
C LEU A 35 -45.91 10.61 -97.05
N ALA A 36 -45.65 11.85 -97.49
CA ALA A 36 -46.22 13.06 -96.87
C ALA A 36 -47.75 13.15 -96.96
N LYS A 37 -48.38 12.68 -98.05
CA LYS A 37 -49.85 12.82 -98.20
C LYS A 37 -50.65 11.86 -97.34
N ARG A 38 -50.19 10.62 -97.14
CA ARG A 38 -50.88 9.68 -96.23
C ARG A 38 -50.70 10.07 -94.76
N ILE A 39 -49.69 10.89 -94.46
CA ILE A 39 -49.48 11.48 -93.13
C ILE A 39 -50.58 12.52 -92.78
N ASP A 40 -51.23 13.19 -93.74
CA ASP A 40 -52.31 14.16 -93.46
C ASP A 40 -53.64 13.50 -93.07
N GLU A 41 -54.06 12.43 -93.74
CA GLU A 41 -55.23 11.65 -93.30
C GLU A 41 -54.98 10.97 -91.94
N LEU A 42 -53.71 10.60 -91.67
CA LEU A 42 -53.27 10.12 -90.36
C LEU A 42 -53.14 11.23 -89.29
N GLN A 43 -53.39 12.50 -89.62
CA GLN A 43 -53.49 13.60 -88.63
C GLN A 43 -54.93 13.81 -88.15
N SER A 44 -55.92 14.02 -89.03
CA SER A 44 -57.23 14.55 -88.61
C SER A 44 -58.10 13.57 -87.80
N GLU A 45 -58.14 12.28 -88.15
CA GLU A 45 -58.83 11.27 -87.33
C GLU A 45 -58.09 11.04 -85.98
N ASN A 46 -56.77 11.15 -86.03
CA ASN A 46 -55.90 11.21 -84.84
C ASN A 46 -56.27 12.40 -83.94
N GLU A 47 -56.48 13.60 -84.49
CA GLU A 47 -56.81 14.82 -83.73
C GLU A 47 -58.12 14.70 -82.96
N ASN A 48 -59.17 14.14 -83.56
CA ASN A 48 -60.46 13.99 -82.89
C ASN A 48 -60.39 12.96 -81.75
N LEU A 49 -59.72 11.82 -81.97
CA LEU A 49 -59.46 10.85 -80.91
C LEU A 49 -58.53 11.43 -79.82
N ARG A 50 -57.48 12.17 -80.21
CA ARG A 50 -56.61 12.91 -79.29
C ARG A 50 -57.38 13.96 -78.49
N PHE A 51 -58.45 14.57 -79.00
CA PHE A 51 -59.25 15.52 -78.22
C PHE A 51 -60.01 14.83 -77.08
N LEU A 52 -60.65 13.69 -77.36
CA LEU A 52 -61.32 12.89 -76.32
C LEU A 52 -60.32 12.28 -75.34
N HIS A 53 -59.21 11.73 -75.84
CA HIS A 53 -58.13 11.23 -74.99
C HIS A 53 -57.57 12.36 -74.12
N ALA A 54 -57.28 13.53 -74.68
CA ALA A 54 -56.81 14.70 -73.95
C ALA A 54 -57.83 15.27 -72.95
N LYS A 55 -59.15 15.00 -73.07
CA LYS A 55 -60.13 15.36 -72.03
C LYS A 55 -60.08 14.39 -70.87
N GLY A 56 -60.13 13.08 -71.14
CA GLY A 56 -59.97 12.06 -70.10
C GLY A 56 -58.60 12.14 -69.41
N GLU A 57 -57.54 12.35 -70.18
CA GLU A 57 -56.21 12.66 -69.69
C GLU A 57 -56.18 13.95 -68.89
N LYS A 58 -56.88 15.03 -69.24
CA LYS A 58 -56.93 16.24 -68.40
C LYS A 58 -57.58 15.97 -67.06
N GLU A 59 -58.70 15.26 -67.02
CA GLU A 59 -59.39 14.91 -65.76
C GLU A 59 -58.52 13.97 -64.91
N ILE A 60 -57.85 12.99 -65.53
CA ILE A 60 -56.88 12.11 -64.86
C ILE A 60 -55.63 12.88 -64.42
N HIS A 61 -55.06 13.76 -65.25
CA HIS A 61 -53.88 14.57 -64.90
C HIS A 61 -54.21 15.62 -63.86
N GLU A 62 -55.42 16.16 -63.79
CA GLU A 62 -55.83 17.09 -62.73
C GLU A 62 -55.99 16.35 -61.40
N PHE A 63 -56.58 15.15 -61.40
CA PHE A 63 -56.66 14.30 -60.22
C PHE A 63 -55.27 13.81 -59.77
N VAL A 64 -54.43 13.34 -60.70
CA VAL A 64 -53.05 12.89 -60.44
C VAL A 64 -52.17 14.07 -60.03
N ALA A 65 -52.28 15.25 -60.64
CA ALA A 65 -51.53 16.43 -60.23
C ALA A 65 -52.01 16.97 -58.88
N TYR A 66 -53.30 16.86 -58.53
CA TYR A 66 -53.79 17.17 -57.19
C TYR A 66 -53.18 16.21 -56.17
N PHE A 67 -53.24 14.90 -56.39
CA PHE A 67 -52.65 13.91 -55.48
C PHE A 67 -51.11 13.97 -55.42
N GLN A 68 -50.41 14.19 -56.53
CA GLN A 68 -48.96 14.38 -56.54
C GLN A 68 -48.55 15.69 -55.85
N ARG A 69 -49.36 16.75 -55.97
CA ARG A 69 -49.14 18.03 -55.27
C ARG A 69 -49.36 17.86 -53.77
N GLU A 70 -50.42 17.17 -53.35
CA GLU A 70 -50.78 16.97 -51.93
C GLU A 70 -49.89 15.91 -51.22
N LEU A 71 -49.49 14.85 -51.91
CA LEU A 71 -48.44 13.94 -51.43
C LEU A 71 -47.10 14.68 -51.36
N GLY A 72 -46.75 15.42 -52.41
CA GLY A 72 -45.49 16.16 -52.50
C GLY A 72 -45.39 17.33 -51.51
N THR A 73 -46.49 17.95 -51.07
CA THR A 73 -46.49 18.92 -49.97
C THR A 73 -46.32 18.22 -48.63
N ARG A 74 -47.08 17.14 -48.36
CA ARG A 74 -46.97 16.37 -47.10
C ARG A 74 -45.59 15.76 -46.91
N GLU A 75 -45.02 15.18 -47.96
CA GLU A 75 -43.65 14.65 -47.96
C GLU A 75 -42.63 15.76 -47.67
N LYS A 76 -42.70 16.90 -48.37
CA LYS A 76 -41.79 18.05 -48.10
C LYS A 76 -41.96 18.62 -46.69
N VAL A 77 -43.18 18.71 -46.17
CA VAL A 77 -43.47 19.25 -44.83
C VAL A 77 -43.01 18.29 -43.73
N CYS A 78 -43.10 16.97 -43.93
CA CYS A 78 -42.59 15.98 -42.97
C CYS A 78 -41.05 15.85 -43.04
N HIS A 79 -40.50 15.75 -44.26
CA HIS A 79 -39.09 15.41 -44.46
C HIS A 79 -38.15 16.62 -44.27
N ARG A 80 -38.61 17.86 -44.47
CA ARG A 80 -37.78 19.07 -44.27
C ARG A 80 -37.36 19.29 -42.81
N PRO A 81 -38.24 19.29 -41.78
CA PRO A 81 -37.81 19.40 -40.39
C PRO A 81 -36.98 18.19 -39.94
N ALA A 82 -37.33 16.97 -40.38
CA ALA A 82 -36.54 15.78 -40.08
C ALA A 82 -35.10 15.86 -40.64
N ARG A 83 -34.95 16.30 -41.90
CA ARG A 83 -33.64 16.50 -42.56
C ARG A 83 -32.84 17.65 -41.95
N VAL A 84 -33.49 18.75 -41.55
CA VAL A 84 -32.82 19.86 -40.84
C VAL A 84 -32.35 19.40 -39.46
N LEU A 85 -33.19 18.67 -38.70
CA LEU A 85 -32.81 18.12 -37.40
C LEU A 85 -31.66 17.11 -37.54
N PHE A 86 -31.70 16.23 -38.54
CA PHE A 86 -30.61 15.28 -38.84
C PHE A 86 -29.31 16.00 -39.21
N MET A 87 -29.37 17.05 -40.05
CA MET A 87 -28.19 17.87 -40.34
C MET A 87 -27.65 18.61 -39.11
N LEU A 88 -28.53 19.11 -38.23
CA LEU A 88 -28.11 19.81 -37.00
C LEU A 88 -27.44 18.84 -36.01
N ILE A 89 -27.98 17.63 -35.87
CA ILE A 89 -27.40 16.55 -35.05
C ILE A 89 -26.07 16.08 -35.65
N ALA A 90 -26.00 15.86 -36.97
CA ALA A 90 -24.76 15.47 -37.64
C ALA A 90 -23.68 16.56 -37.54
N ALA A 91 -24.07 17.84 -37.63
CA ALA A 91 -23.16 18.97 -37.42
C ALA A 91 -22.62 18.98 -35.98
N LYS A 92 -23.49 18.90 -34.97
CA LYS A 92 -23.08 18.85 -33.55
C LYS A 92 -22.20 17.65 -33.23
N LEU A 93 -22.55 16.45 -33.71
CA LEU A 93 -21.71 15.26 -33.52
C LEU A 93 -20.35 15.38 -34.24
N THR A 94 -20.28 16.12 -35.35
CA THR A 94 -19.01 16.42 -36.04
C THR A 94 -18.20 17.48 -35.29
N GLU A 95 -18.86 18.48 -34.72
CA GLU A 95 -18.28 19.53 -33.86
C GLU A 95 -17.70 18.91 -32.58
N GLU A 96 -18.50 18.14 -31.82
CA GLU A 96 -18.07 17.39 -30.63
C GLU A 96 -16.94 16.39 -30.93
N LEU A 97 -16.98 15.71 -32.09
CA LEU A 97 -15.93 14.80 -32.53
C LEU A 97 -14.63 15.54 -32.95
N ASN A 98 -14.72 16.79 -33.41
CA ASN A 98 -13.55 17.59 -33.73
C ASN A 98 -12.97 18.25 -32.47
N ASP A 99 -13.82 18.75 -31.56
CA ASP A 99 -13.43 19.25 -30.25
C ASP A 99 -12.68 18.20 -29.42
N THR A 100 -13.18 16.96 -29.40
CA THR A 100 -12.52 15.85 -28.69
C THR A 100 -11.21 15.45 -29.35
N LYS A 101 -11.14 15.39 -30.68
CA LYS A 101 -9.86 15.17 -31.41
C LYS A 101 -8.86 16.29 -31.14
N GLN A 102 -9.29 17.56 -31.14
CA GLN A 102 -8.40 18.69 -30.90
C GLN A 102 -7.87 18.65 -29.47
N ARG A 103 -8.73 18.48 -28.46
CA ARG A 103 -8.27 18.34 -27.06
C ARG A 103 -7.29 17.17 -26.89
N HIS A 104 -7.54 16.03 -27.54
CA HIS A 104 -6.59 14.91 -27.53
C HIS A 104 -5.29 15.21 -28.27
N ALA A 105 -5.29 16.01 -29.35
CA ALA A 105 -4.08 16.46 -30.02
C ALA A 105 -3.28 17.44 -29.14
N ASP A 106 -3.97 18.44 -28.55
CA ASP A 106 -3.40 19.42 -27.64
C ASP A 106 -2.80 18.75 -26.38
N ASP A 107 -3.51 17.77 -25.79
CA ASP A 107 -3.01 16.94 -24.69
C ASP A 107 -1.76 16.14 -25.09
N VAL A 108 -1.78 15.49 -26.26
CA VAL A 108 -0.66 14.68 -26.76
C VAL A 108 0.55 15.55 -27.07
N GLU A 109 0.37 16.73 -27.67
CA GLU A 109 1.46 17.69 -27.89
C GLU A 109 2.01 18.23 -26.56
N ALA A 110 1.14 18.53 -25.59
CA ALA A 110 1.55 18.95 -24.25
C ALA A 110 2.31 17.84 -23.49
N TRP A 111 1.93 16.57 -23.64
CA TRP A 111 2.67 15.43 -23.09
C TRP A 111 4.01 15.23 -23.79
N HIS A 112 4.06 15.29 -25.13
CA HIS A 112 5.32 15.23 -25.86
C HIS A 112 6.26 16.36 -25.45
N SER A 113 5.79 17.61 -25.39
CA SER A 113 6.59 18.78 -24.98
C SER A 113 7.15 18.65 -23.56
N LYS A 114 6.37 18.13 -22.60
CA LYS A 114 6.85 17.79 -21.25
C LYS A 114 7.96 16.73 -21.30
N TYR A 115 7.71 15.58 -21.92
CA TYR A 115 8.73 14.52 -22.00
C TYR A 115 9.99 14.96 -22.76
N ASP A 116 9.86 15.82 -23.77
CA ASP A 116 10.98 16.39 -24.51
C ASP A 116 11.82 17.35 -23.66
N THR A 117 11.18 18.17 -22.81
CA THR A 117 11.87 19.10 -21.89
C THR A 117 12.53 18.34 -20.73
N GLU A 118 11.85 17.37 -20.12
CA GLU A 118 12.45 16.45 -19.13
C GLU A 118 13.64 15.69 -19.72
N THR A 119 13.51 15.16 -20.95
CA THR A 119 14.58 14.46 -21.66
C THR A 119 15.77 15.37 -21.96
N LYS A 120 15.55 16.65 -22.28
CA LYS A 120 16.62 17.64 -22.48
C LYS A 120 17.34 17.94 -21.16
N GLN A 121 16.59 18.23 -20.10
CA GLN A 121 17.14 18.50 -18.75
C GLN A 121 17.95 17.31 -18.20
N LEU A 122 17.47 16.08 -18.37
CA LEU A 122 18.21 14.88 -17.96
C LEU A 122 19.51 14.70 -18.75
N LYS A 123 19.50 14.96 -20.06
CA LYS A 123 20.71 14.89 -20.92
C LYS A 123 21.70 16.00 -20.58
N GLU A 124 21.24 17.21 -20.26
CA GLU A 124 22.08 18.34 -19.87
C GLU A 124 22.69 18.16 -18.47
N SER A 125 21.89 17.69 -17.51
CA SER A 125 22.36 17.30 -16.17
C SER A 125 23.39 16.17 -16.24
N GLY A 126 23.11 15.13 -17.02
CA GLY A 126 24.05 14.03 -17.28
C GLY A 126 25.38 14.51 -17.84
N ARG A 127 25.36 15.32 -18.92
CA ARG A 127 26.56 15.93 -19.52
C ARG A 127 27.34 16.81 -18.54
N ALA A 128 26.66 17.56 -17.66
CA ALA A 128 27.32 18.36 -16.64
C ALA A 128 28.05 17.50 -15.60
N VAL A 129 27.43 16.40 -15.17
CA VAL A 129 28.05 15.41 -14.26
C VAL A 129 29.21 14.69 -14.94
N GLU A 130 29.03 14.21 -16.18
CA GLU A 130 30.10 13.59 -16.99
C GLU A 130 31.31 14.52 -17.16
N SER A 131 31.06 15.80 -17.48
CA SER A 131 32.10 16.82 -17.60
C SER A 131 32.82 17.07 -16.27
N SER A 132 32.08 17.15 -15.16
CA SER A 132 32.67 17.31 -13.81
C SER A 132 33.52 16.10 -13.41
N LEU A 133 33.06 14.88 -13.68
CA LEU A 133 33.79 13.64 -13.41
C LEU A 133 35.02 13.48 -14.31
N SER A 134 34.91 13.82 -15.59
CA SER A 134 36.03 13.83 -16.54
C SER A 134 37.13 14.83 -16.13
N SER A 135 36.73 16.03 -15.67
CA SER A 135 37.66 17.02 -15.10
C SER A 135 38.37 16.49 -13.85
N LYS A 136 37.63 15.93 -12.88
CA LYS A 136 38.20 15.32 -11.67
C LYS A 136 39.13 14.14 -11.98
N LEU A 137 38.78 13.31 -12.96
CA LEU A 137 39.60 12.18 -13.41
C LEU A 137 40.93 12.66 -14.01
N LYS A 138 40.92 13.72 -14.82
CA LYS A 138 42.15 14.33 -15.35
C LYS A 138 43.06 14.85 -14.24
N VAL A 139 42.53 15.60 -13.28
CA VAL A 139 43.32 16.10 -12.13
C VAL A 139 43.93 14.92 -11.35
N ALA A 140 43.16 13.86 -11.09
CA ALA A 140 43.67 12.66 -10.41
C ALA A 140 44.74 11.91 -11.23
N GLN A 141 44.64 11.89 -12.57
CA GLN A 141 45.66 11.32 -13.46
C GLN A 141 46.94 12.17 -13.48
N GLU A 142 46.81 13.50 -13.54
CA GLU A 142 47.94 14.42 -13.44
C GLU A 142 48.65 14.27 -12.08
N ASP A 143 47.91 14.22 -10.98
CA ASP A 143 48.50 14.07 -9.64
C ASP A 143 49.12 12.68 -9.43
N LEU A 144 48.56 11.62 -10.02
CA LEU A 144 49.19 10.30 -10.04
C LEU A 144 50.55 10.34 -10.76
N SER A 145 50.63 10.93 -11.95
CA SER A 145 51.89 11.02 -12.70
C SER A 145 52.95 11.91 -12.00
N LYS A 146 52.52 12.96 -11.27
CA LYS A 146 53.41 13.73 -10.38
C LYS A 146 53.96 12.87 -9.23
N LEU A 147 53.12 12.00 -8.65
CA LEU A 147 53.51 11.08 -7.57
C LEU A 147 54.43 9.95 -8.06
N GLU A 148 54.25 9.46 -9.29
CA GLU A 148 55.16 8.48 -9.92
C GLU A 148 56.56 9.08 -10.12
N VAL A 149 56.66 10.28 -10.71
CA VAL A 149 57.94 11.00 -10.85
C VAL A 149 58.58 11.30 -9.48
N PHE A 150 57.78 11.66 -8.47
CA PHE A 150 58.28 11.88 -7.11
C PHE A 150 58.81 10.58 -6.46
N ARG A 151 58.11 9.45 -6.63
CA ARG A 151 58.58 8.13 -6.14
C ARG A 151 59.91 7.75 -6.77
N ASP A 152 60.02 7.87 -8.09
CA ASP A 152 61.21 7.43 -8.82
C ASP A 152 62.42 8.34 -8.50
N MET A 153 62.18 9.64 -8.31
CA MET A 153 63.18 10.57 -7.77
C MET A 153 63.58 10.21 -6.33
N ARG A 154 62.62 9.87 -5.46
CA ARG A 154 62.88 9.46 -4.08
C ARG A 154 63.74 8.21 -4.02
N GLU A 155 63.42 7.18 -4.81
CA GLU A 155 64.25 5.97 -4.94
C GLU A 155 65.66 6.29 -5.46
N ALA A 156 65.80 7.19 -6.44
CA ALA A 156 67.10 7.60 -6.97
C ALA A 156 67.94 8.37 -5.92
N LEU A 157 67.30 9.13 -5.03
CA LEU A 157 67.96 9.81 -3.91
C LEU A 157 68.32 8.85 -2.78
N GLU A 158 67.44 7.92 -2.41
CA GLU A 158 67.72 6.87 -1.41
C GLU A 158 68.89 5.98 -1.85
N LYS A 159 68.91 5.53 -3.11
CA LYS A 159 70.02 4.74 -3.68
C LYS A 159 71.35 5.50 -3.64
N LYS A 160 71.34 6.82 -3.93
CA LYS A 160 72.53 7.69 -3.82
C LYS A 160 72.97 7.89 -2.37
N LEU A 161 72.04 8.13 -1.45
CA LEU A 161 72.33 8.33 -0.02
C LEU A 161 72.96 7.08 0.60
N ASN A 162 72.40 5.90 0.28
CA ASN A 162 72.94 4.63 0.75
C ASN A 162 74.36 4.40 0.22
N ALA A 163 74.59 4.59 -1.10
CA ALA A 163 75.92 4.43 -1.69
C ALA A 163 76.97 5.42 -1.11
N VAL A 164 76.59 6.66 -0.83
CA VAL A 164 77.48 7.65 -0.18
C VAL A 164 77.75 7.28 1.28
N THR A 165 76.77 6.69 1.97
CA THR A 165 76.92 6.23 3.36
C THR A 165 77.84 5.02 3.44
N GLU A 166 77.65 4.03 2.56
CA GLU A 166 78.50 2.84 2.43
C GLU A 166 79.95 3.23 2.12
N LEU A 167 80.18 4.10 1.13
CA LEU A 167 81.51 4.64 0.81
C LEU A 167 82.16 5.37 1.99
N LEU A 168 81.39 6.17 2.73
CA LEU A 168 81.85 6.87 3.93
C LEU A 168 82.21 5.88 5.07
N GLU A 169 81.50 4.77 5.19
CA GLU A 169 81.81 3.72 6.17
C GLU A 169 83.05 2.91 5.77
N THR A 170 83.23 2.58 4.48
CA THR A 170 84.45 1.91 4.01
C THR A 170 85.68 2.80 4.16
N GLU A 171 85.59 4.09 3.83
CA GLU A 171 86.68 5.04 4.07
C GLU A 171 86.97 5.20 5.57
N ARG A 172 85.93 5.31 6.42
CA ARG A 172 86.10 5.34 7.88
C ARG A 172 86.68 4.05 8.45
N ALA A 173 86.50 2.90 7.80
CA ALA A 173 87.18 1.65 8.19
C ALA A 173 88.66 1.70 7.78
N ALA A 174 88.95 1.90 6.50
CA ALA A 174 90.32 1.98 5.97
C ALA A 174 91.17 3.03 6.70
N HIS A 175 90.60 4.20 7.01
CA HIS A 175 91.30 5.28 7.68
C HIS A 175 91.56 4.99 9.18
N ARG A 176 90.68 4.21 9.85
CA ARG A 176 90.96 3.69 11.21
C ARG A 176 92.07 2.65 11.19
N ASP A 177 92.03 1.71 10.25
CA ASP A 177 93.04 0.66 10.14
C ASP A 177 94.42 1.24 9.78
N ALA A 178 94.47 2.27 8.93
CA ALA A 178 95.67 3.03 8.63
C ALA A 178 96.24 3.74 9.87
N VAL A 179 95.38 4.39 10.67
CA VAL A 179 95.79 5.02 11.95
C VAL A 179 96.32 3.96 12.92
N ALA A 180 95.60 2.86 13.15
CA ALA A 180 96.03 1.79 14.04
C ALA A 180 97.36 1.15 13.61
N MET A 181 97.61 1.00 12.31
CA MET A 181 98.92 0.56 11.79
C MET A 181 100.03 1.59 12.02
N MET A 182 99.76 2.89 11.89
CA MET A 182 100.74 3.94 12.17
C MET A 182 101.04 4.06 13.67
N GLU A 183 100.02 4.04 14.52
CA GLU A 183 100.15 4.01 15.97
C GLU A 183 100.97 2.80 16.43
N ARG A 184 100.67 1.61 15.90
CA ARG A 184 101.42 0.39 16.21
C ARG A 184 102.91 0.51 15.82
N LYS A 185 103.21 0.97 14.60
CA LYS A 185 104.61 1.19 14.16
C LYS A 185 105.32 2.21 15.05
N PHE A 186 104.64 3.32 15.38
CA PHE A 186 105.19 4.37 16.25
C PHE A 186 105.43 3.87 17.68
N LEU A 187 104.53 3.04 18.23
CA LEU A 187 104.71 2.40 19.54
C LEU A 187 105.86 1.38 19.52
N GLU A 188 105.98 0.55 18.48
CA GLU A 188 107.08 -0.41 18.32
C GLU A 188 108.44 0.30 18.18
N GLU A 189 108.51 1.38 17.39
CA GLU A 189 109.72 2.20 17.25
C GLU A 189 110.06 2.98 18.53
N LYS A 190 109.06 3.62 19.17
CA LYS A 190 109.23 4.32 20.45
C LYS A 190 109.69 3.37 21.55
N ALA A 191 109.11 2.17 21.65
CA ALA A 191 109.54 1.16 22.61
C ALA A 191 110.96 0.66 22.35
N ARG A 192 111.36 0.53 21.07
CA ARG A 192 112.75 0.20 20.70
C ARG A 192 113.72 1.32 21.11
N ALA A 193 113.41 2.57 20.76
CA ALA A 193 114.22 3.73 21.10
C ALA A 193 114.35 3.92 22.61
N GLN A 194 113.23 3.79 23.36
CA GLN A 194 113.21 3.83 24.81
C GLN A 194 114.03 2.69 25.42
N LYS A 195 113.90 1.46 24.93
CA LYS A 195 114.71 0.31 25.41
C LYS A 195 116.21 0.53 25.18
N ASP A 196 116.59 1.23 24.11
CA ASP A 196 118.00 1.55 23.83
C ASP A 196 118.53 2.78 24.60
N THR A 197 117.69 3.75 24.97
CA THR A 197 118.07 4.80 25.94
C THR A 197 118.12 4.28 27.38
N GLU A 198 117.17 3.43 27.79
CA GLU A 198 117.16 2.74 29.09
C GLU A 198 118.43 1.89 29.28
N LYS A 199 118.87 1.12 28.27
CA LYS A 199 120.17 0.41 28.32
C LYS A 199 121.36 1.34 28.53
N ARG A 200 121.37 2.53 27.92
CA ARG A 200 122.46 3.52 28.11
C ARG A 200 122.40 4.11 29.52
N ILE A 201 121.20 4.48 29.98
CA ILE A 201 120.95 5.01 31.32
C ILE A 201 121.33 3.98 32.39
N GLU A 202 120.99 2.70 32.21
CA GLU A 202 121.32 1.68 33.21
C GLU A 202 122.81 1.32 33.19
N LYS A 203 123.51 1.38 32.04
CA LYS A 203 124.98 1.33 32.01
C LYS A 203 125.61 2.49 32.80
N ILE A 204 125.16 3.73 32.56
CA ILE A 204 125.65 4.92 33.26
C ILE A 204 125.33 4.84 34.77
N LYS A 205 124.13 4.39 35.14
CA LYS A 205 123.77 4.13 36.55
C LYS A 205 124.58 2.99 37.16
N GLN A 206 124.91 1.94 36.41
CA GLN A 206 125.73 0.84 36.91
C GLN A 206 127.15 1.34 37.21
N GLN A 207 127.77 2.03 36.25
CA GLN A 207 129.07 2.69 36.44
C GLN A 207 129.04 3.65 37.63
N SER A 208 128.10 4.60 37.64
CA SER A 208 127.94 5.57 38.74
C SER A 208 127.62 4.92 40.09
N ARG A 209 126.89 3.80 40.15
CA ARG A 209 126.67 3.03 41.38
C ARG A 209 127.90 2.24 41.81
N GLU A 210 128.73 1.79 40.87
CA GLU A 210 129.96 1.05 41.13
C GLU A 210 131.03 2.02 41.67
N ASP A 211 131.23 3.15 40.98
CA ASP A 211 132.03 4.29 41.45
C ASP A 211 131.56 4.77 42.83
N ALA A 212 130.26 5.05 43.00
CA ALA A 212 129.72 5.46 44.29
C ALA A 212 129.83 4.36 45.36
N ARG A 213 129.69 3.07 45.02
CA ARG A 213 129.87 1.97 45.98
C ARG A 213 131.32 1.85 46.45
N ASN A 214 132.27 2.18 45.58
CA ASN A 214 133.70 2.21 45.87
C ASN A 214 134.10 3.46 46.68
N ILE A 215 133.35 4.56 46.57
CA ILE A 215 133.57 5.83 47.29
C ILE A 215 132.84 5.89 48.64
N LEU A 216 131.67 5.26 48.78
CA LEU A 216 130.79 5.42 49.95
C LEU A 216 131.17 4.54 51.15
N ASP A 217 131.05 5.11 52.34
CA ASP A 217 131.19 4.41 53.61
C ASP A 217 130.02 3.46 53.93
N ALA A 218 130.22 2.63 54.97
CA ALA A 218 129.26 1.60 55.38
C ALA A 218 127.90 2.19 55.83
N ASP A 219 127.90 3.28 56.60
CA ASP A 219 126.65 3.88 57.10
C ASP A 219 125.82 4.51 55.99
N THR A 220 126.44 5.12 54.97
CA THR A 220 125.69 5.68 53.83
C THR A 220 125.00 4.57 53.03
N ARG A 221 125.63 3.38 52.89
CA ARG A 221 124.98 2.19 52.31
C ARG A 221 123.78 1.71 53.14
N LYS A 222 123.86 1.78 54.48
CA LYS A 222 122.75 1.46 55.38
C LYS A 222 121.59 2.45 55.20
N ILE A 223 121.86 3.76 55.23
CA ILE A 223 120.87 4.82 55.03
C ILE A 223 120.15 4.67 53.67
N VAL A 224 120.88 4.38 52.59
CA VAL A 224 120.28 4.11 51.27
C VAL A 224 119.37 2.87 51.28
N THR A 225 119.72 1.84 52.05
CA THR A 225 118.92 0.60 52.17
C THR A 225 117.64 0.85 52.97
N ASP A 226 117.72 1.59 54.08
CA ASP A 226 116.55 1.98 54.88
C ASP A 226 115.63 2.94 54.11
N ASN A 227 116.18 3.92 53.39
CA ASN A 227 115.41 4.80 52.50
C ASN A 227 114.71 4.02 51.37
N LYS A 228 115.35 2.97 50.82
CA LYS A 228 114.68 2.09 49.85
C LYS A 228 113.49 1.38 50.50
N ARG A 229 113.68 0.77 51.67
CA ARG A 229 112.63 0.06 52.42
C ARG A 229 111.44 0.98 52.76
N MET A 230 111.70 2.20 53.23
CA MET A 230 110.64 3.19 53.48
C MET A 230 109.93 3.62 52.18
N GLY A 231 110.64 3.71 51.06
CA GLY A 231 110.03 3.98 49.76
C GLY A 231 109.19 2.83 49.20
N ASP A 232 109.57 1.58 49.47
CA ASP A 232 108.78 0.38 49.13
C ASP A 232 107.50 0.31 49.99
N GLU A 233 107.61 0.56 51.30
CA GLU A 233 106.47 0.66 52.23
C GLU A 233 105.49 1.77 51.84
N LEU A 234 105.98 2.98 51.54
CA LEU A 234 105.13 4.09 51.10
C LEU A 234 104.38 3.78 49.79
N ARG A 235 105.00 3.05 48.85
CA ARG A 235 104.31 2.59 47.63
C ARG A 235 103.17 1.61 47.95
N PHE A 236 103.40 0.68 48.87
CA PHE A 236 102.37 -0.26 49.31
C PHE A 236 101.20 0.44 50.00
N GLN A 237 101.48 1.39 50.91
CA GLN A 237 100.44 2.18 51.58
C GLN A 237 99.66 3.07 50.61
N LEU A 238 100.33 3.67 49.61
CA LEU A 238 99.65 4.40 48.54
C LEU A 238 98.73 3.49 47.74
N GLN A 239 99.20 2.32 47.28
CA GLN A 239 98.37 1.35 46.54
C GLN A 239 97.14 0.90 47.36
N MET A 240 97.33 0.58 48.64
CA MET A 240 96.23 0.19 49.55
C MET A 240 95.21 1.32 49.72
N THR A 241 95.67 2.57 49.83
CA THR A 241 94.79 3.76 49.91
C THR A 241 93.99 3.93 48.61
N ASP A 242 94.65 3.74 47.46
CA ASP A 242 94.08 3.79 46.12
C ASP A 242 93.01 2.71 45.90
N GLU A 243 93.23 1.49 46.40
CA GLU A 243 92.28 0.38 46.35
C GLU A 243 91.07 0.64 47.26
N LEU A 244 91.29 1.05 48.52
CA LEU A 244 90.23 1.43 49.46
C LEU A 244 89.38 2.61 48.97
N GLN A 245 90.00 3.60 48.30
CA GLN A 245 89.27 4.73 47.72
C GLN A 245 88.40 4.29 46.53
N ARG A 246 88.89 3.40 45.66
CA ARG A 246 88.07 2.80 44.58
C ARG A 246 86.88 2.01 45.13
N ASP A 247 87.06 1.24 46.19
CA ASP A 247 85.98 0.44 46.78
C ASP A 247 84.96 1.31 47.53
N LYS A 248 85.42 2.35 48.23
CA LYS A 248 84.55 3.40 48.76
C LYS A 248 83.70 4.05 47.67
N ASP A 249 84.28 4.41 46.53
CA ASP A 249 83.54 5.07 45.45
C ASP A 249 82.52 4.11 44.78
N LYS A 250 82.85 2.82 44.62
CA LYS A 250 81.88 1.77 44.21
C LYS A 250 80.71 1.68 45.19
N LEU A 251 80.98 1.60 46.50
CA LEU A 251 79.96 1.50 47.55
C LEU A 251 79.08 2.76 47.61
N VAL A 252 79.66 3.94 47.37
CA VAL A 252 78.91 5.20 47.28
C VAL A 252 77.95 5.22 46.08
N GLU A 253 78.38 4.78 44.89
CA GLU A 253 77.45 4.68 43.75
C GLU A 253 76.40 3.57 43.91
N GLN A 254 76.74 2.42 44.50
CA GLN A 254 75.76 1.39 44.85
C GLN A 254 74.72 1.92 45.85
N THR A 255 75.15 2.67 46.87
CA THR A 255 74.25 3.31 47.84
C THR A 255 73.31 4.31 47.16
N LYS A 256 73.84 5.16 46.25
CA LYS A 256 73.00 6.08 45.45
C LYS A 256 72.02 5.35 44.53
N ALA A 257 72.41 4.22 43.94
CA ALA A 257 71.53 3.40 43.11
C ALA A 257 70.37 2.81 43.93
N LEU A 258 70.68 2.11 45.03
CA LEU A 258 69.70 1.53 45.94
C LEU A 258 68.77 2.58 46.54
N GLN A 259 69.27 3.79 46.84
CA GLN A 259 68.43 4.89 47.34
C GLN A 259 67.43 5.40 46.29
N ARG A 260 67.83 5.47 45.00
CA ARG A 260 66.90 5.79 43.90
C ARG A 260 65.87 4.68 43.70
N GLU A 261 66.28 3.42 43.79
CA GLU A 261 65.37 2.27 43.69
C GLU A 261 64.35 2.26 44.82
N LEU A 262 64.77 2.44 46.08
CA LEU A 262 63.87 2.55 47.24
C LEU A 262 62.85 3.69 47.08
N GLN A 263 63.28 4.87 46.61
CA GLN A 263 62.36 5.96 46.31
C GLN A 263 61.35 5.57 45.22
N MET A 264 61.82 5.00 44.10
CA MET A 264 60.97 4.52 43.02
C MET A 264 60.02 3.38 43.45
N HIS A 265 60.34 2.62 44.51
CA HIS A 265 59.45 1.64 45.10
C HIS A 265 58.39 2.28 46.00
N ALA A 266 58.77 3.22 46.86
CA ALA A 266 57.82 3.99 47.68
C ALA A 266 56.79 4.75 46.83
N ASP A 267 57.24 5.40 45.73
CA ASP A 267 56.35 6.12 44.82
C ASP A 267 55.37 5.18 44.09
N LYS A 268 55.80 3.97 43.72
CA LYS A 268 54.91 2.93 43.17
C LYS A 268 53.88 2.47 44.18
N GLU A 269 54.27 2.22 45.43
CA GLU A 269 53.34 1.81 46.50
C GLU A 269 52.27 2.89 46.76
N ILE A 270 52.66 4.17 46.75
CA ILE A 270 51.75 5.30 46.86
C ILE A 270 50.76 5.35 45.69
N GLU A 271 51.19 5.13 44.44
CA GLU A 271 50.27 5.07 43.29
C GLU A 271 49.38 3.82 43.29
N TYR A 272 49.89 2.65 43.68
CA TYR A 272 49.05 1.46 43.86
C TYR A 272 47.99 1.65 44.95
N ALA A 273 48.34 2.31 46.06
CA ALA A 273 47.37 2.67 47.11
C ALA A 273 46.31 3.65 46.60
N LYS A 274 46.69 4.68 45.81
CA LYS A 274 45.74 5.60 45.15
C LYS A 274 44.83 4.86 44.16
N TYR A 275 45.38 3.95 43.36
CA TYR A 275 44.62 3.16 42.38
C TYR A 275 43.63 2.21 43.06
N GLY A 276 44.07 1.44 44.07
CA GLY A 276 43.21 0.58 44.88
C GLY A 276 42.10 1.35 45.61
N GLN A 277 42.39 2.56 46.10
CA GLN A 277 41.34 3.44 46.65
C GLN A 277 40.32 3.90 45.59
N ARG A 278 40.75 4.23 44.36
CA ARG A 278 39.83 4.58 43.26
C ARG A 278 38.92 3.41 42.90
N GLN A 279 39.50 2.23 42.64
CA GLN A 279 38.73 1.01 42.39
C GLN A 279 37.76 0.69 43.53
N THR A 280 38.19 0.78 44.79
CA THR A 280 37.33 0.53 45.96
C THR A 280 36.14 1.50 46.03
N ARG A 281 36.33 2.77 45.64
CA ARG A 281 35.23 3.76 45.56
C ARG A 281 34.28 3.44 44.41
N GLU A 282 34.80 3.08 43.24
CA GLU A 282 34.02 2.69 42.06
C GLU A 282 33.19 1.42 42.32
N ILE A 283 33.78 0.38 42.88
CA ILE A 283 33.10 -0.86 43.28
C ILE A 283 31.95 -0.54 44.26
N LYS A 284 32.18 0.31 45.27
CA LYS A 284 31.12 0.73 46.21
C LYS A 284 30.00 1.52 45.51
N GLN A 285 30.32 2.38 44.54
CA GLN A 285 29.31 3.10 43.76
C GLN A 285 28.51 2.16 42.85
N LEU A 286 29.15 1.18 42.20
CA LEU A 286 28.50 0.18 41.38
C LEU A 286 27.60 -0.73 42.22
N GLN A 287 28.07 -1.21 43.37
CA GLN A 287 27.26 -1.98 44.33
C GLN A 287 26.05 -1.17 44.84
N ALA A 288 26.20 0.12 45.11
CA ALA A 288 25.09 0.99 45.50
C ALA A 288 24.06 1.16 44.36
N LYS A 289 24.51 1.31 43.10
CA LYS A 289 23.64 1.35 41.92
C LYS A 289 22.89 0.04 41.74
N VAL A 290 23.58 -1.10 41.77
CA VAL A 290 22.98 -2.45 41.68
C VAL A 290 21.91 -2.62 42.76
N LYS A 291 22.23 -2.37 44.03
CA LYS A 291 21.29 -2.46 45.15
C LYS A 291 20.08 -1.51 45.06
N THR A 292 20.19 -0.44 44.29
CA THR A 292 19.08 0.49 44.01
C THR A 292 18.21 -0.02 42.87
N LEU A 293 18.82 -0.58 41.82
CA LEU A 293 18.12 -1.21 40.70
C LEU A 293 17.39 -2.50 41.13
N GLU A 294 18.02 -3.33 41.96
CA GLU A 294 17.40 -4.51 42.58
C GLU A 294 16.12 -4.15 43.34
N LYS A 295 16.19 -3.12 44.21
CA LYS A 295 15.01 -2.62 44.95
C LYS A 295 13.91 -2.10 44.01
N SER A 296 14.28 -1.31 43.00
CA SER A 296 13.34 -0.78 42.01
C SER A 296 12.63 -1.91 41.26
N LEU A 297 13.39 -2.90 40.79
CA LEU A 297 12.86 -4.09 40.11
C LEU A 297 11.96 -4.92 41.04
N SER A 298 12.35 -5.17 42.29
CA SER A 298 11.51 -5.87 43.28
C SER A 298 10.20 -5.12 43.56
N GLN A 299 10.25 -3.78 43.60
CA GLN A 299 9.05 -2.95 43.76
C GLN A 299 8.13 -3.07 42.54
N VAL A 300 8.67 -2.95 41.31
CA VAL A 300 7.91 -3.07 40.05
C VAL A 300 7.27 -4.46 39.91
N VAL A 301 8.02 -5.53 40.22
CA VAL A 301 7.49 -6.90 40.23
C VAL A 301 6.36 -7.03 41.25
N SER A 302 6.55 -6.55 42.50
CA SER A 302 5.50 -6.63 43.52
C SER A 302 4.25 -5.80 43.18
N THR A 303 4.39 -4.67 42.48
CA THR A 303 3.22 -3.92 41.98
C THR A 303 2.52 -4.67 40.84
N PHE A 304 3.27 -5.27 39.91
CA PHE A 304 2.71 -6.03 38.79
C PHE A 304 2.01 -7.31 39.25
N GLU A 305 2.53 -8.00 40.27
CA GLU A 305 1.87 -9.17 40.89
C GLU A 305 0.53 -8.78 41.55
N LYS A 306 0.49 -7.63 42.24
CA LYS A 306 -0.74 -7.10 42.86
C LYS A 306 -1.76 -6.66 41.82
N GLU A 307 -1.32 -5.95 40.78
CA GLU A 307 -2.16 -5.52 39.66
C GLU A 307 -2.73 -6.72 38.90
N LYS A 308 -1.89 -7.71 38.58
CA LYS A 308 -2.31 -8.99 37.99
C LYS A 308 -3.38 -9.67 38.85
N HIS A 309 -3.16 -9.80 40.15
CA HIS A 309 -4.12 -10.46 41.04
C HIS A 309 -5.43 -9.68 41.19
N ALA A 310 -5.38 -8.34 41.24
CA ALA A 310 -6.56 -7.48 41.24
C ALA A 310 -7.34 -7.58 39.90
N LEU A 311 -6.64 -7.68 38.77
CA LEU A 311 -7.27 -7.87 37.46
C LEU A 311 -7.88 -9.26 37.32
N THR A 312 -7.19 -10.32 37.74
CA THR A 312 -7.72 -11.69 37.76
C THR A 312 -8.99 -11.76 38.61
N THR A 313 -8.94 -11.30 39.86
CA THR A 313 -10.11 -11.32 40.77
C THR A 313 -11.24 -10.36 40.37
N LYS A 314 -10.98 -9.39 39.49
CA LYS A 314 -12.02 -8.58 38.84
C LYS A 314 -12.66 -9.34 37.66
N THR A 315 -11.85 -9.92 36.78
CA THR A 315 -12.33 -10.68 35.62
C THR A 315 -13.06 -11.98 36.01
N GLU A 316 -12.67 -12.62 37.11
CA GLU A 316 -13.41 -13.75 37.70
C GLU A 316 -14.84 -13.33 38.12
N LYS A 317 -14.99 -12.19 38.81
CA LYS A 317 -16.30 -11.66 39.20
C LYS A 317 -17.14 -11.23 38.00
N GLU A 318 -16.54 -10.53 37.03
CA GLU A 318 -17.23 -10.14 35.80
C GLU A 318 -17.70 -11.35 34.99
N LEU A 319 -16.96 -12.47 35.04
CA LEU A 319 -17.38 -13.74 34.44
C LEU A 319 -18.50 -14.43 35.24
N ASP A 320 -18.43 -14.43 36.57
CA ASP A 320 -19.47 -14.97 37.45
C ASP A 320 -20.80 -14.20 37.30
N ASP A 321 -20.75 -12.86 37.31
CA ASP A 321 -21.92 -11.99 37.12
C ASP A 321 -22.57 -12.22 35.75
N VAL A 322 -21.78 -12.25 34.66
CA VAL A 322 -22.28 -12.55 33.30
C VAL A 322 -22.82 -13.98 33.20
N SER A 323 -22.24 -14.93 33.93
CA SER A 323 -22.73 -16.31 34.01
C SER A 323 -24.09 -16.38 34.72
N LEU A 324 -24.25 -15.68 35.84
CA LEU A 324 -25.50 -15.56 36.59
C LEU A 324 -26.61 -14.90 35.74
N ASP A 325 -26.30 -13.81 35.03
CA ASP A 325 -27.23 -13.15 34.12
C ASP A 325 -27.62 -14.04 32.94
N ALA A 326 -26.66 -14.71 32.30
CA ALA A 326 -26.93 -15.65 31.23
C ALA A 326 -27.87 -16.79 31.69
N ASP A 327 -27.66 -17.30 32.90
CA ASP A 327 -28.48 -18.37 33.47
C ASP A 327 -29.85 -17.86 33.95
N GLY A 328 -29.93 -16.61 34.42
CA GLY A 328 -31.18 -15.88 34.71
C GLY A 328 -32.04 -15.68 33.46
N LEU A 329 -31.44 -15.16 32.39
CA LEU A 329 -32.09 -15.00 31.08
C LEU A 329 -32.53 -16.34 30.50
N ARG A 330 -31.73 -17.41 30.63
CA ARG A 330 -32.13 -18.78 30.24
C ARG A 330 -33.33 -19.30 31.04
N LYS A 331 -33.43 -18.98 32.34
CA LYS A 331 -34.60 -19.33 33.18
C LYS A 331 -35.84 -18.52 32.77
N LEU A 332 -35.70 -17.21 32.57
CA LEU A 332 -36.78 -16.32 32.12
C LEU A 332 -37.32 -16.71 30.74
N LEU A 333 -36.44 -17.02 29.79
CA LEU A 333 -36.81 -17.47 28.44
C LEU A 333 -37.56 -18.82 28.47
N LYS A 334 -37.20 -19.74 29.39
CA LYS A 334 -37.96 -20.99 29.61
C LYS A 334 -39.38 -20.71 30.15
N LEU A 335 -39.52 -19.75 31.07
CA LEU A 335 -40.82 -19.32 31.60
C LEU A 335 -41.67 -18.63 30.54
N LYS A 336 -41.13 -17.66 29.79
CA LYS A 336 -41.86 -16.98 28.70
C LYS A 336 -42.26 -17.95 27.58
N ASN A 337 -41.43 -18.94 27.26
CA ASN A 337 -41.83 -20.03 26.35
C ASN A 337 -42.89 -20.97 26.94
N LYS A 338 -43.04 -21.09 28.27
CA LYS A 338 -44.17 -21.80 28.89
C LYS A 338 -45.45 -20.96 28.78
N GLU A 339 -45.38 -19.67 29.12
CA GLU A 339 -46.49 -18.70 29.02
C GLU A 339 -47.02 -18.59 27.58
N LEU A 340 -46.14 -18.44 26.59
CA LEU A 340 -46.50 -18.41 25.16
C LEU A 340 -47.19 -19.71 24.71
N ARG A 341 -46.79 -20.87 25.23
CA ARG A 341 -47.48 -22.15 24.92
C ARG A 341 -48.86 -22.24 25.59
N THR A 342 -49.05 -21.69 26.78
CA THR A 342 -50.38 -21.58 27.40
C THR A 342 -51.27 -20.56 26.69
N MET A 343 -50.74 -19.40 26.28
CA MET A 343 -51.49 -18.41 25.51
C MET A 343 -51.91 -18.95 24.13
N LYS A 344 -51.01 -19.64 23.41
CA LYS A 344 -51.37 -20.30 22.13
C LYS A 344 -52.45 -21.37 22.30
N ARG A 345 -52.42 -22.16 23.39
CA ARG A 345 -53.50 -23.13 23.71
C ARG A 345 -54.83 -22.43 24.01
N LEU A 346 -54.82 -21.39 24.84
CA LEU A 346 -56.03 -20.64 25.18
C LEU A 346 -56.63 -19.95 23.96
N ALA A 347 -55.80 -19.34 23.11
CA ALA A 347 -56.23 -18.75 21.84
C ALA A 347 -56.83 -19.80 20.90
N GLN A 348 -56.22 -21.00 20.81
CA GLN A 348 -56.80 -22.11 20.06
C GLN A 348 -58.17 -22.50 20.61
N THR A 349 -58.31 -22.71 21.92
CA THR A 349 -59.60 -23.04 22.55
C THR A 349 -60.68 -21.97 22.33
N ILE A 350 -60.30 -20.68 22.28
CA ILE A 350 -61.23 -19.58 21.94
C ILE A 350 -61.64 -19.64 20.46
N LEU A 351 -60.73 -20.00 19.56
CA LEU A 351 -61.05 -20.22 18.14
C LEU A 351 -61.93 -21.46 17.94
N ASP A 352 -61.64 -22.57 18.64
CA ASP A 352 -62.43 -23.80 18.62
C ASP A 352 -63.87 -23.51 19.09
N GLN A 353 -64.02 -22.88 20.27
CA GLN A 353 -65.33 -22.46 20.81
C GLN A 353 -66.06 -21.46 19.90
N ARG A 354 -65.33 -20.57 19.22
CA ARG A 354 -65.90 -19.67 18.22
C ARG A 354 -66.43 -20.46 17.03
N THR A 355 -65.70 -21.45 16.53
CA THR A 355 -66.13 -22.33 15.44
C THR A 355 -67.37 -23.14 15.84
N ASP A 356 -67.43 -23.68 17.05
CA ASP A 356 -68.61 -24.37 17.58
C ASP A 356 -69.85 -23.45 17.61
N VAL A 357 -69.69 -22.19 18.02
CA VAL A 357 -70.77 -21.19 18.05
C VAL A 357 -71.18 -20.75 16.64
N GLU A 358 -70.24 -20.54 15.73
CA GLU A 358 -70.52 -20.21 14.33
C GLU A 358 -71.27 -21.37 13.64
N GLN A 359 -70.85 -22.62 13.88
CA GLN A 359 -71.55 -23.82 13.41
C GLN A 359 -72.97 -23.91 13.98
N PHE A 360 -73.15 -23.73 15.30
CA PHE A 360 -74.49 -23.73 15.92
C PHE A 360 -75.43 -22.66 15.32
N PHE A 361 -74.91 -21.48 14.95
CA PHE A 361 -75.70 -20.47 14.24
C PHE A 361 -76.03 -20.86 12.79
N LEU A 362 -75.13 -21.55 12.09
CA LEU A 362 -75.38 -22.09 10.75
C LEU A 362 -76.43 -23.20 10.79
N ASP A 363 -76.30 -24.16 11.69
CA ASP A 363 -77.26 -25.27 11.91
C ASP A 363 -78.64 -24.71 12.29
N SER A 364 -78.69 -23.73 13.20
CA SER A 364 -79.93 -23.05 13.58
C SER A 364 -80.59 -22.30 12.41
N LEU A 365 -79.79 -21.70 11.53
CA LEU A 365 -80.26 -21.06 10.30
C LEU A 365 -80.72 -22.09 9.26
N GLU A 366 -80.12 -23.27 9.20
CA GLU A 366 -80.54 -24.37 8.32
C GLU A 366 -81.89 -24.94 8.76
N VAL A 367 -82.05 -25.30 10.04
CA VAL A 367 -83.33 -25.74 10.61
C VAL A 367 -84.43 -24.70 10.39
N VAL A 368 -84.16 -23.41 10.57
CA VAL A 368 -85.14 -22.35 10.28
C VAL A 368 -85.49 -22.27 8.78
N LYS A 369 -84.52 -22.40 7.86
CA LYS A 369 -84.80 -22.46 6.41
C LYS A 369 -85.63 -23.69 6.04
N GLU A 370 -85.34 -24.86 6.60
CA GLU A 370 -86.13 -26.07 6.39
C GLU A 370 -87.58 -25.86 6.83
N GLN A 371 -87.80 -25.37 8.06
CA GLN A 371 -89.16 -25.08 8.55
C GLN A 371 -89.89 -24.02 7.71
N LEU A 372 -89.18 -23.04 7.15
CA LEU A 372 -89.72 -21.98 6.29
C LEU A 372 -90.01 -22.49 4.86
N VAL A 373 -89.25 -23.47 4.35
CA VAL A 373 -89.59 -24.22 3.14
C VAL A 373 -90.81 -25.11 3.38
N ASP A 374 -90.86 -25.82 4.50
CA ASP A 374 -91.92 -26.78 4.82
C ASP A 374 -93.22 -26.06 5.24
N GLU A 375 -93.15 -24.85 5.82
CA GLU A 375 -94.29 -23.95 6.03
C GLU A 375 -94.82 -23.41 4.70
N ARG A 376 -93.97 -22.92 3.79
CA ARG A 376 -94.40 -22.53 2.44
C ARG A 376 -94.98 -23.71 1.65
N ARG A 377 -94.45 -24.91 1.83
CA ARG A 377 -95.00 -26.15 1.26
C ARG A 377 -96.37 -26.46 1.85
N LYS A 378 -96.56 -26.37 3.17
CA LYS A 378 -97.86 -26.56 3.84
C LYS A 378 -98.87 -25.49 3.43
N SER A 379 -98.43 -24.24 3.22
CA SER A 379 -99.27 -23.16 2.67
C SER A 379 -99.70 -23.49 1.23
N LEU A 380 -98.78 -23.87 0.35
CA LEU A 380 -99.09 -24.29 -1.02
C LEU A 380 -99.98 -25.54 -1.07
N GLU A 381 -99.80 -26.50 -0.15
CA GLU A 381 -100.69 -27.64 0.02
C GLU A 381 -102.08 -27.25 0.59
N ALA A 382 -102.17 -26.16 1.38
CA ALA A 382 -103.42 -25.63 1.92
C ALA A 382 -104.19 -24.81 0.86
N ASP A 383 -103.51 -23.91 0.15
CA ASP A 383 -104.04 -23.16 -0.99
C ASP A 383 -104.55 -24.13 -2.06
N ARG A 384 -103.75 -25.14 -2.44
CA ARG A 384 -104.16 -26.20 -3.37
C ARG A 384 -105.34 -27.05 -2.85
N ARG A 385 -105.53 -27.17 -1.52
CA ARG A 385 -106.70 -27.81 -0.89
C ARG A 385 -107.93 -26.88 -0.82
N GLN A 386 -107.75 -25.57 -0.95
CA GLN A 386 -108.84 -24.59 -1.09
C GLN A 386 -109.27 -24.47 -2.56
N ASP A 387 -108.32 -24.34 -3.49
CA ASP A 387 -108.57 -24.35 -4.94
C ASP A 387 -109.28 -25.64 -5.39
N ALA A 388 -108.91 -26.80 -4.82
CA ALA A 388 -109.56 -28.08 -5.08
C ALA A 388 -111.02 -28.18 -4.56
N LYS A 389 -111.56 -27.14 -3.90
CA LYS A 389 -112.95 -27.06 -3.45
C LYS A 389 -113.79 -26.05 -4.23
N LEU A 390 -113.25 -25.41 -5.26
CA LEU A 390 -114.00 -24.47 -6.10
C LEU A 390 -114.74 -25.18 -7.24
N THR A 391 -115.99 -24.79 -7.47
CA THR A 391 -116.84 -25.34 -8.54
C THR A 391 -116.53 -24.69 -9.90
N PRO A 392 -116.88 -25.33 -11.05
CA PRO A 392 -116.37 -24.91 -12.37
C PRO A 392 -116.83 -23.55 -12.93
N ALA A 393 -117.53 -22.72 -12.15
CA ALA A 393 -118.26 -21.54 -12.64
C ALA A 393 -117.44 -20.24 -12.76
N GLU A 394 -116.28 -20.11 -12.09
CA GLU A 394 -115.51 -18.85 -12.06
C GLU A 394 -114.10 -18.95 -12.70
N ARG A 395 -113.96 -19.70 -13.80
CA ARG A 395 -112.78 -19.59 -14.68
C ARG A 395 -112.83 -18.30 -15.51
N GLY A 396 -112.59 -17.15 -14.86
CA GLY A 396 -112.75 -15.82 -15.46
C GLY A 396 -111.69 -14.78 -15.05
N LEU A 397 -110.58 -14.76 -15.80
CA LEU A 397 -109.64 -13.63 -15.99
C LEU A 397 -109.64 -12.49 -14.94
N LYS A 398 -108.73 -12.56 -13.95
CA LYS A 398 -108.27 -11.37 -13.21
C LYS A 398 -106.74 -11.36 -13.10
N PHE A 399 -106.14 -10.24 -13.53
CA PHE A 399 -104.69 -10.02 -13.48
C PHE A 399 -104.18 -9.83 -12.03
N PRO A 400 -102.87 -10.03 -11.77
CA PRO A 400 -102.30 -9.88 -10.43
C PRO A 400 -102.53 -8.50 -9.84
N ARG A 401 -103.17 -8.42 -8.66
CA ARG A 401 -103.34 -7.14 -7.94
C ARG A 401 -102.06 -6.83 -7.16
N LEU A 402 -101.21 -5.98 -7.74
CA LEU A 402 -100.09 -5.34 -7.04
C LEU A 402 -100.59 -4.67 -5.75
N LYS A 403 -100.20 -5.20 -4.58
CA LYS A 403 -100.45 -4.56 -3.29
C LYS A 403 -99.44 -3.43 -3.06
N HIS A 404 -99.62 -2.31 -3.76
CA HIS A 404 -99.09 -1.04 -3.29
C HIS A 404 -99.93 -0.53 -2.11
N ALA A 405 -99.53 -0.90 -0.90
CA ALA A 405 -99.86 -0.13 0.29
C ALA A 405 -98.75 0.90 0.51
N ALA A 406 -99.11 2.18 0.59
CA ALA A 406 -98.15 3.27 0.71
C ALA A 406 -97.47 3.30 2.09
N ALA A 407 -96.33 3.98 2.17
CA ALA A 407 -95.67 4.25 3.45
C ALA A 407 -96.59 5.07 4.37
N SER A 408 -96.77 4.59 5.61
CA SER A 408 -97.20 5.43 6.71
C SER A 408 -95.99 5.70 7.59
N SER A 409 -95.50 6.93 7.58
CA SER A 409 -94.44 7.35 8.49
C SER A 409 -95.00 7.39 9.90
N ASN A 410 -94.49 6.54 10.79
CA ASN A 410 -94.67 6.68 12.22
C ASN A 410 -93.33 6.44 12.91
N ASN A 411 -92.80 7.51 13.48
CA ASN A 411 -91.50 7.54 14.14
C ASN A 411 -91.61 6.86 15.52
N ALA A 412 -91.43 5.54 15.55
CA ALA A 412 -91.63 4.71 16.75
C ALA A 412 -90.32 4.58 17.55
N THR A 413 -90.22 5.37 18.62
CA THR A 413 -89.12 5.30 19.59
C THR A 413 -89.14 3.97 20.33
N PHE A 414 -88.34 2.98 19.90
CA PHE A 414 -88.29 1.65 20.52
C PHE A 414 -87.53 1.61 21.86
N GLY A 415 -88.05 2.33 22.85
CA GLY A 415 -87.83 2.03 24.26
C GLY A 415 -88.74 0.87 24.68
N CYS A 416 -88.31 -0.38 24.47
CA CYS A 416 -89.07 -1.57 24.85
C CYS A 416 -88.31 -2.37 25.91
N LYS A 417 -88.95 -2.58 27.07
CA LYS A 417 -88.49 -3.48 28.15
C LYS A 417 -89.34 -4.76 28.24
N ASP A 418 -90.18 -5.01 27.24
CA ASP A 418 -91.04 -6.17 27.17
C ASP A 418 -90.29 -7.37 26.58
N LYS A 419 -90.61 -8.56 27.09
CA LYS A 419 -90.00 -9.81 26.62
C LYS A 419 -90.67 -10.20 25.30
N VAL A 420 -89.99 -9.95 24.19
CA VAL A 420 -90.40 -10.48 22.87
C VAL A 420 -90.36 -12.01 22.94
N ASP A 421 -91.53 -12.63 22.95
CA ASP A 421 -91.66 -14.07 23.17
C ASP A 421 -91.30 -14.84 21.89
N LEU A 422 -90.15 -15.51 21.89
CA LEU A 422 -89.53 -16.10 20.69
C LEU A 422 -90.43 -17.09 19.94
N ARG A 423 -91.42 -17.67 20.64
CA ARG A 423 -92.43 -18.59 20.09
C ARG A 423 -93.49 -17.90 19.25
N ALA A 424 -93.69 -16.58 19.38
CA ALA A 424 -94.71 -15.83 18.66
C ALA A 424 -94.29 -15.33 17.27
N LEU A 425 -92.98 -15.28 16.97
CA LEU A 425 -92.48 -14.85 15.66
C LEU A 425 -92.74 -15.89 14.56
N THR A 426 -93.00 -15.43 13.34
CA THR A 426 -93.02 -16.27 12.12
C THR A 426 -91.61 -16.77 11.77
N TRP A 427 -91.49 -17.82 10.94
CA TRP A 427 -90.18 -18.36 10.58
C TRP A 427 -89.33 -17.37 9.75
N GLU A 428 -89.93 -16.51 8.93
CA GLU A 428 -89.20 -15.43 8.23
C GLU A 428 -88.61 -14.39 9.17
N GLU A 429 -89.28 -14.08 10.28
CA GLU A 429 -88.78 -13.15 11.28
C GLU A 429 -87.68 -13.79 12.13
N ARG A 430 -87.81 -15.09 12.45
CA ARG A 430 -86.75 -15.87 13.10
C ARG A 430 -85.49 -15.95 12.22
N GLU A 431 -85.63 -16.16 10.92
CA GLU A 431 -84.48 -16.16 9.99
C GLU A 431 -83.79 -14.79 9.97
N ARG A 432 -84.56 -13.70 9.89
CA ARG A 432 -84.04 -12.34 9.93
C ARG A 432 -83.34 -12.03 11.25
N VAL A 433 -83.89 -12.44 12.40
CA VAL A 433 -83.27 -12.26 13.72
C VAL A 433 -81.97 -13.07 13.85
N LEU A 434 -81.92 -14.32 13.38
CA LEU A 434 -80.69 -15.12 13.42
C LEU A 434 -79.60 -14.56 12.48
N ARG A 435 -79.95 -14.17 11.25
CA ARG A 435 -79.01 -13.49 10.34
C ARG A 435 -78.47 -12.19 10.92
N LEU A 436 -79.34 -11.40 11.58
CA LEU A 436 -78.94 -10.15 12.24
C LEU A 436 -78.06 -10.39 13.47
N LEU A 437 -78.31 -11.46 14.24
CA LEU A 437 -77.46 -11.88 15.36
C LEU A 437 -76.07 -12.29 14.88
N PHE A 438 -75.98 -13.18 13.88
CA PHE A 438 -74.71 -13.62 13.30
C PHE A 438 -73.91 -12.44 12.73
N ALA A 439 -74.56 -11.56 11.95
CA ALA A 439 -73.94 -10.34 11.43
C ALA A 439 -73.46 -9.40 12.55
N LYS A 440 -74.25 -9.23 13.63
CA LYS A 440 -73.92 -8.35 14.77
C LYS A 440 -72.77 -8.91 15.62
N ILE A 441 -72.70 -10.23 15.84
CA ILE A 441 -71.58 -10.89 16.52
C ILE A 441 -70.29 -10.67 15.71
N ASN A 442 -70.33 -10.95 14.41
CA ASN A 442 -69.16 -10.75 13.54
C ASN A 442 -68.75 -9.27 13.41
N SER A 443 -69.71 -8.34 13.43
CA SER A 443 -69.42 -6.88 13.44
C SER A 443 -68.79 -6.41 14.75
N MET A 444 -69.15 -7.02 15.90
CA MET A 444 -68.48 -6.75 17.18
C MET A 444 -67.04 -7.27 17.17
N GLN A 445 -66.79 -8.40 16.52
CA GLN A 445 -65.48 -9.05 16.49
C GLN A 445 -64.40 -8.20 15.79
N GLY A 446 -64.74 -7.60 14.65
CA GLY A 446 -63.82 -6.71 13.90
C GLY A 446 -63.37 -5.47 14.68
N PHE A 447 -64.08 -5.09 15.74
CA PHE A 447 -63.70 -3.97 16.61
C PHE A 447 -62.56 -4.32 17.59
N PHE A 448 -62.35 -5.61 17.89
CA PHE A 448 -61.24 -6.08 18.74
C PHE A 448 -59.97 -6.38 17.94
N GLU A 449 -60.10 -6.81 16.67
CA GLU A 449 -58.96 -7.20 15.83
C GLU A 449 -58.07 -6.00 15.44
N GLY A 450 -58.67 -4.80 15.35
CA GLY A 450 -57.93 -3.54 15.10
C GLY A 450 -57.08 -3.02 16.28
N ALA A 451 -57.16 -3.62 17.48
CA ALA A 451 -56.46 -3.15 18.67
C ALA A 451 -55.06 -3.77 18.87
N ALA A 452 -54.70 -4.80 18.11
CA ALA A 452 -53.45 -5.57 18.26
C ALA A 452 -52.27 -5.04 17.42
N GLY A 453 -52.35 -3.81 16.91
CA GLY A 453 -51.50 -3.31 15.81
C GLY A 453 -50.47 -2.21 16.13
N VAL A 454 -50.13 -1.95 17.40
CA VAL A 454 -49.14 -0.91 17.76
C VAL A 454 -48.22 -1.38 18.89
N ALA A 455 -47.14 -2.09 18.56
CA ALA A 455 -46.07 -2.45 19.50
C ALA A 455 -44.74 -2.85 18.82
N ASP A 456 -44.38 -2.21 17.70
CA ASP A 456 -43.05 -2.38 17.08
C ASP A 456 -42.48 -0.98 16.79
N ALA A 457 -41.57 -0.53 17.65
CA ALA A 457 -41.02 0.82 17.64
C ALA A 457 -39.57 0.81 18.15
N ASP A 458 -38.65 1.07 17.22
CA ASP A 458 -37.27 1.54 17.42
C ASP A 458 -36.55 1.19 18.73
N LEU A 459 -35.99 -0.02 18.78
CA LEU A 459 -34.77 -0.26 19.56
C LEU A 459 -33.54 -0.07 18.65
N PRO A 460 -32.76 1.01 18.79
CA PRO A 460 -31.57 1.22 17.98
C PRO A 460 -30.50 0.19 18.35
N THR A 461 -30.12 -0.65 17.39
CA THR A 461 -29.05 -1.64 17.56
C THR A 461 -27.68 -0.95 17.65
N PRO A 462 -26.91 -1.10 18.75
CA PRO A 462 -25.52 -0.69 18.78
C PRO A 462 -24.71 -1.68 17.93
N PHE A 463 -24.40 -1.29 16.69
CA PHE A 463 -23.54 -2.07 15.80
C PHE A 463 -22.12 -2.17 16.39
N LEU A 464 -21.54 -3.36 16.37
CA LEU A 464 -20.18 -3.61 16.84
C LEU A 464 -19.14 -2.99 15.88
N THR A 465 -18.68 -1.78 16.18
CA THR A 465 -17.38 -1.30 15.69
C THR A 465 -16.26 -1.92 16.51
N GLU A 466 -15.28 -2.53 15.85
CA GLU A 466 -14.08 -3.07 16.49
C GLU A 466 -13.28 -1.97 17.20
N PRO A 467 -12.69 -2.25 18.38
CA PRO A 467 -11.72 -1.34 18.97
C PRO A 467 -10.40 -1.37 18.19
N PRO A 468 -9.85 -0.23 17.73
CA PRO A 468 -8.47 -0.20 17.27
C PRO A 468 -7.56 -0.52 18.44
N GLY A 469 -6.87 -1.66 18.37
CA GLY A 469 -6.03 -2.17 19.46
C GLY A 469 -4.90 -1.20 19.83
N PRO A 470 -4.45 -1.19 21.10
CA PRO A 470 -3.39 -0.29 21.54
C PRO A 470 -2.11 -0.55 20.75
N THR A 471 -1.59 0.50 20.11
CA THR A 471 -0.34 0.46 19.35
C THR A 471 0.85 0.29 20.29
N MET A 472 1.17 -0.96 20.61
CA MET A 472 2.40 -1.36 21.28
C MET A 472 3.61 -0.72 20.57
N PRO A 473 4.47 0.04 21.27
CA PRO A 473 5.70 0.53 20.67
C PRO A 473 6.57 -0.67 20.30
N ARG A 474 6.93 -0.80 19.02
CA ARG A 474 7.91 -1.79 18.55
C ARG A 474 9.28 -1.46 19.15
N PHE A 475 9.57 -2.02 20.32
CA PHE A 475 10.94 -2.16 20.79
C PHE A 475 11.70 -3.04 19.80
N VAL A 476 12.55 -2.42 19.00
CA VAL A 476 13.54 -3.13 18.19
C VAL A 476 14.63 -3.61 19.15
N PRO A 477 14.88 -4.92 19.29
CA PRO A 477 16.05 -5.41 20.01
C PRO A 477 17.30 -5.14 19.16
N ALA A 478 17.83 -3.93 19.26
CA ALA A 478 19.12 -3.57 18.70
C ALA A 478 20.22 -4.35 19.44
N PHE A 479 20.50 -5.57 18.97
CA PHE A 479 21.66 -6.35 19.41
C PHE A 479 22.92 -5.51 19.18
N PRO A 480 23.72 -5.20 20.22
CA PRO A 480 25.06 -4.69 20.01
C PRO A 480 25.90 -5.83 19.42
N SER A 481 26.19 -5.74 18.12
CA SER A 481 27.10 -6.66 17.44
C SER A 481 28.48 -6.56 18.11
N ARG A 482 28.86 -7.65 18.78
CA ARG A 482 30.12 -7.80 19.50
C ARG A 482 31.30 -7.47 18.55
N PRO A 483 32.22 -6.54 18.90
CA PRO A 483 33.41 -6.32 18.09
C PRO A 483 34.25 -7.60 18.04
N PRO A 484 34.94 -7.89 16.93
CA PRO A 484 35.85 -9.02 16.85
C PRO A 484 36.97 -8.83 17.87
N THR A 485 37.28 -9.87 18.63
CA THR A 485 38.48 -9.91 19.47
C THR A 485 39.71 -9.95 18.59
N ASN A 486 40.62 -8.99 18.74
CA ASN A 486 41.97 -9.11 18.18
C ASN A 486 42.61 -10.40 18.72
N ALA A 487 42.93 -11.33 17.83
CA ALA A 487 43.85 -12.41 18.14
C ALA A 487 45.26 -11.82 18.26
N ALA A 488 46.06 -12.34 19.20
CA ALA A 488 47.43 -11.88 19.40
C ALA A 488 48.40 -12.63 18.48
N THR A 489 49.35 -11.89 17.93
CA THR A 489 50.68 -12.31 17.47
C THR A 489 51.63 -11.18 17.82
#